data_AF-A0AB35Y6G4-F1
#
_entry.id   AF-A0AB35Y6G4-F1
#
_cell.length_a   1.000
_cell.length_b   1.000
_cell.length_c   1.000
_cell.angle_alpha   90.00
_cell.angle_beta   90.00
_cell.angle_gamma   90.00
#
_symmetry.space_group_name_H-M   'P 1'
#
loop_
_entity.id
_entity.type
_entity.pdbx_description
1 polymer ?
#
loop_
_entity_poly.entity_id
_entity_poly.type
_entity_poly.pdbx_seq_one_letter_code
_entity_poly.pdbx_strand_id
1 'polypeptide(L)'
;MASSRKKKRGVGRVVLILILCLALIAVIAVTVGYSLVARRVKALQAGAAFTFDYEATSTADSPALYTILQKTGSTKGTVSGLYAPDALQLSITAPGAVIPADPLTRVYVSGSETLYDVGQLYKNIRSSITGSYPLASFLMPDWTLGNYISQAQLASLLGVGTEATSLQDMTEFELPQKKPQRVQPEGALDGYLYYQLDTGDTSASAPVLVIGFEKSKFFEDPLPVHILLTIPEHQVRIQLTGTVSAQTVVLTAPTSRMKDEDIQTLVQIRDTIQSVLQFVQSTADSMQKAG
;
A
#
# COMPACT_ATOMS: atom_id res chain seq x y z
N MET A 1 3.66 10.62 39.60
CA MET A 1 4.57 10.32 38.47
C MET A 1 3.73 10.10 37.22
N ALA A 2 3.65 11.12 36.36
CA ALA A 2 2.90 11.07 35.11
C ALA A 2 3.88 10.70 33.97
N SER A 3 3.70 9.53 33.36
CA SER A 3 4.50 9.11 32.19
C SER A 3 3.71 9.40 30.92
N SER A 4 4.31 10.25 30.07
CA SER A 4 3.77 10.72 28.81
C SER A 4 3.67 9.61 27.76
N ARG A 5 2.46 9.26 27.33
CA ARG A 5 2.24 8.50 26.09
C ARG A 5 2.21 9.49 24.91
N LYS A 6 3.38 9.78 24.32
CA LYS A 6 3.46 10.52 23.06
C LYS A 6 3.01 9.63 21.91
N LYS A 7 1.84 9.98 21.35
CA LYS A 7 1.27 9.63 20.04
C LYS A 7 2.35 9.31 18.98
N LYS A 8 2.28 8.13 18.37
CA LYS A 8 2.99 7.80 17.13
C LYS A 8 1.97 7.43 16.06
N ARG A 9 1.64 8.41 15.21
CA ARG A 9 0.76 8.33 14.04
C ARG A 9 1.64 8.17 12.80
N GLY A 10 1.97 6.94 12.42
CA GLY A 10 3.01 6.71 11.40
C GLY A 10 2.57 6.00 10.11
N VAL A 11 1.59 5.09 10.16
CA VAL A 11 1.60 3.97 9.19
C VAL A 11 0.35 3.85 8.29
N GLY A 12 -0.75 4.57 8.58
CA GLY A 12 -1.97 4.59 7.74
C GLY A 12 -1.83 5.27 6.35
N ARG A 13 -0.61 5.53 5.88
CA ARG A 13 -0.31 6.52 4.84
C ARG A 13 -0.51 6.05 3.40
N VAL A 14 -0.58 4.75 3.13
CA VAL A 14 -0.60 4.22 1.73
C VAL A 14 -2.02 3.94 1.22
N VAL A 15 -2.93 3.45 2.06
CA VAL A 15 -4.36 3.30 1.72
C VAL A 15 -5.08 4.66 1.74
N LEU A 16 -4.62 5.58 2.60
CA LEU A 16 -4.95 7.00 2.56
C LEU A 16 -4.75 7.59 1.15
N ILE A 17 -3.74 7.16 0.39
CA ILE A 17 -3.46 7.72 -0.95
C ILE A 17 -4.52 7.33 -1.96
N LEU A 18 -4.97 6.07 -1.94
CA LEU A 18 -5.99 5.58 -2.86
C LEU A 18 -7.38 6.09 -2.49
N ILE A 19 -7.70 6.14 -1.20
CA ILE A 19 -8.93 6.77 -0.69
C ILE A 19 -8.92 8.27 -1.03
N LEU A 20 -7.78 8.96 -0.91
CA LEU A 20 -7.63 10.36 -1.29
C LEU A 20 -7.74 10.58 -2.82
N CYS A 21 -7.32 9.61 -3.66
CA CYS A 21 -7.56 9.66 -5.11
C CYS A 21 -9.04 9.60 -5.47
N LEU A 22 -9.78 8.71 -4.82
CA LEU A 22 -11.24 8.59 -4.95
C LEU A 22 -11.98 9.80 -4.39
N ALA A 23 -11.50 10.31 -3.27
CA ALA A 23 -12.01 11.49 -2.60
C ALA A 23 -11.76 12.78 -3.39
N LEU A 24 -10.62 12.91 -4.10
CA LEU A 24 -10.34 14.09 -4.91
C LEU A 24 -11.12 14.09 -6.23
N ILE A 25 -11.36 12.92 -6.83
CA ILE A 25 -12.34 12.78 -7.91
C ILE A 25 -13.67 13.39 -7.44
N ALA A 26 -14.12 13.09 -6.22
CA ALA A 26 -15.34 13.69 -5.65
C ALA A 26 -15.31 15.23 -5.56
N VAL A 27 -14.15 15.84 -5.32
CA VAL A 27 -14.02 17.30 -5.16
C VAL A 27 -13.98 18.05 -6.49
N ILE A 28 -13.60 17.44 -7.60
CA ILE A 28 -13.57 18.15 -8.88
C ILE A 28 -14.99 18.59 -9.29
N ALA A 29 -16.03 17.91 -8.80
CA ALA A 29 -17.44 18.31 -8.91
C ALA A 29 -17.73 19.76 -8.48
N VAL A 30 -16.85 20.39 -7.68
CA VAL A 30 -17.09 21.70 -7.09
C VAL A 30 -16.56 22.87 -7.95
N THR A 31 -15.70 22.66 -8.95
CA THR A 31 -14.98 23.80 -9.60
C THR A 31 -15.13 23.99 -11.11
N VAL A 32 -15.70 23.06 -11.87
CA VAL A 32 -15.90 23.23 -13.32
C VAL A 32 -17.30 22.74 -13.68
N GLY A 33 -18.10 23.54 -14.41
CA GLY A 33 -19.39 23.17 -15.01
C GLY A 33 -20.16 22.05 -14.28
N TYR A 34 -20.91 22.43 -13.24
CA TYR A 34 -21.51 21.56 -12.21
C TYR A 34 -22.13 20.25 -12.74
N SER A 35 -22.75 20.24 -13.92
CA SER A 35 -23.46 19.07 -14.44
C SER A 35 -22.54 17.97 -15.00
N LEU A 36 -21.54 18.32 -15.82
CA LEU A 36 -20.70 17.32 -16.48
C LEU A 36 -19.70 16.70 -15.50
N VAL A 37 -19.16 17.53 -14.62
CA VAL A 37 -18.24 17.05 -13.59
C VAL A 37 -19.00 16.23 -12.54
N ALA A 38 -20.14 16.69 -12.02
CA ALA A 38 -20.91 15.89 -11.08
C ALA A 38 -21.31 14.52 -11.66
N ARG A 39 -21.61 14.45 -12.96
CA ARG A 39 -21.89 13.18 -13.64
C ARG A 39 -20.66 12.27 -13.67
N ARG A 40 -19.48 12.78 -14.04
CA ARG A 40 -18.23 12.01 -14.10
C ARG A 40 -17.82 11.53 -12.71
N VAL A 41 -17.93 12.40 -11.72
CA VAL A 41 -17.68 12.09 -10.32
C VAL A 41 -18.61 11.00 -9.83
N LYS A 42 -19.91 11.13 -10.06
CA LYS A 42 -20.89 10.12 -9.67
C LYS A 42 -20.60 8.76 -10.33
N ALA A 43 -20.15 8.76 -11.58
CA ALA A 43 -19.78 7.52 -12.27
C ALA A 43 -18.57 6.84 -11.62
N LEU A 44 -17.53 7.60 -11.28
CA LEU A 44 -16.33 7.09 -10.59
C LEU A 44 -16.62 6.69 -9.14
N GLN A 45 -17.53 7.38 -8.45
CA GLN A 45 -18.00 7.04 -7.10
C GLN A 45 -18.85 5.76 -7.08
N ALA A 46 -19.59 5.47 -8.16
CA ALA A 46 -20.34 4.22 -8.29
C ALA A 46 -19.43 3.00 -8.48
N GLY A 47 -18.19 3.23 -8.90
CA GLY A 47 -17.14 2.25 -9.02
C GLY A 47 -16.10 2.68 -10.05
N ALA A 48 -14.87 2.20 -9.87
CA ALA A 48 -13.78 2.52 -10.78
C ALA A 48 -12.78 1.38 -10.91
N ALA A 49 -12.20 1.24 -12.10
CA ALA A 49 -10.99 0.47 -12.31
C ALA A 49 -9.82 1.43 -12.46
N PHE A 50 -8.65 1.08 -11.94
CA PHE A 50 -7.47 1.90 -12.08
C PHE A 50 -6.23 1.06 -12.35
N THR A 51 -5.25 1.67 -12.99
CA THR A 51 -3.93 1.09 -13.21
C THR A 51 -2.92 2.23 -13.19
N PHE A 52 -1.88 2.05 -12.37
CA PHE A 52 -0.85 3.03 -12.11
C PHE A 52 0.52 2.37 -12.13
N ASP A 53 1.43 2.90 -12.92
CA ASP A 53 2.84 2.60 -12.78
C ASP A 53 3.41 3.47 -11.68
N TYR A 54 4.06 2.82 -10.71
CA TYR A 54 4.67 3.50 -9.57
C TYR A 54 6.20 3.47 -9.66
N GLU A 55 6.80 4.54 -9.18
CA GLU A 55 8.24 4.68 -9.00
C GLU A 55 8.52 5.33 -7.64
N ALA A 56 9.24 4.61 -6.79
CA ALA A 56 9.76 5.10 -5.54
C ALA A 56 11.17 5.66 -5.76
N THR A 57 11.42 6.84 -5.21
CA THR A 57 12.72 7.53 -5.20
C THR A 57 13.05 7.93 -3.78
N SER A 58 14.33 8.03 -3.46
CA SER A 58 14.77 8.57 -2.17
C SER A 58 15.02 10.06 -2.25
N THR A 59 14.72 10.75 -1.14
CA THR A 59 15.06 12.15 -0.93
C THR A 59 16.31 12.34 -0.07
N ALA A 60 17.05 11.26 0.24
CA ALA A 60 18.26 11.27 1.07
C ALA A 60 19.20 10.10 0.70
N ASP A 61 20.39 10.06 1.27
CA ASP A 61 21.32 8.95 1.08
C ASP A 61 20.82 7.69 1.82
N SER A 62 20.31 6.71 1.05
CA SER A 62 19.94 5.36 1.50
C SER A 62 19.07 5.26 2.77
N PRO A 63 17.86 5.84 2.80
CA PRO A 63 16.96 5.64 3.92
C PRO A 63 16.50 4.18 4.01
N ALA A 64 16.14 3.75 5.22
CA ALA A 64 15.82 2.35 5.52
C ALA A 64 14.72 1.79 4.60
N LEU A 65 13.62 2.52 4.42
CA LEU A 65 12.50 2.09 3.57
C LEU A 65 12.93 1.94 2.10
N TYR A 66 13.64 2.93 1.55
CA TYR A 66 14.11 2.87 0.17
C TYR A 66 15.11 1.74 -0.06
N THR A 67 16.00 1.51 0.91
CA THR A 67 16.97 0.41 0.86
C THR A 67 16.28 -0.95 0.87
N ILE A 68 15.19 -1.11 1.64
CA ILE A 68 14.36 -2.32 1.60
C ILE A 68 13.73 -2.48 0.22
N LEU A 69 13.09 -1.43 -0.32
CA LEU A 69 12.48 -1.47 -1.65
C LEU A 69 13.49 -1.80 -2.75
N GLN A 70 14.72 -1.29 -2.66
CA GLN A 70 15.80 -1.65 -3.58
C GLN A 70 16.16 -3.14 -3.48
N LYS A 71 16.37 -3.64 -2.26
CA LYS A 71 16.73 -5.04 -2.02
C LYS A 71 15.65 -6.02 -2.49
N THR A 72 14.38 -5.61 -2.44
CA THR A 72 13.25 -6.43 -2.90
C THR A 72 12.89 -6.18 -4.37
N GLY A 73 13.66 -5.35 -5.11
CA GLY A 73 13.36 -5.00 -6.50
C GLY A 73 12.01 -4.31 -6.69
N SER A 74 11.48 -3.70 -5.63
CA SER A 74 10.12 -3.13 -5.56
C SER A 74 10.12 -1.61 -5.64
N THR A 75 11.21 -0.99 -6.11
CA THR A 75 11.29 0.46 -6.35
C THR A 75 10.42 0.91 -7.52
N LYS A 76 10.07 0.01 -8.43
CA LYS A 76 9.12 0.27 -9.52
C LYS A 76 8.15 -0.89 -9.68
N GLY A 77 6.98 -0.62 -10.25
CA GLY A 77 6.00 -1.63 -10.61
C GLY A 77 4.66 -1.02 -11.01
N THR A 78 3.62 -1.84 -11.03
CA THR A 78 2.27 -1.44 -11.41
C THR A 78 1.31 -1.80 -10.30
N VAL A 79 0.51 -0.83 -9.85
CA VAL A 79 -0.64 -1.05 -8.98
C VAL A 79 -1.89 -0.97 -9.83
N SER A 80 -2.66 -2.05 -9.85
CA SER A 80 -3.98 -2.08 -10.46
C SER A 80 -5.04 -2.41 -9.42
N GLY A 81 -6.28 -2.04 -9.70
CA GLY A 81 -7.33 -2.33 -8.74
C GLY A 81 -8.71 -1.92 -9.18
N LEU A 82 -9.65 -2.31 -8.34
CA LEU A 82 -11.07 -2.07 -8.47
C LEU A 82 -11.54 -1.36 -7.21
N TYR A 83 -12.34 -0.33 -7.39
CA TYR A 83 -13.05 0.39 -6.36
C TYR A 83 -14.55 0.17 -6.54
N ALA A 84 -15.20 -0.17 -5.43
CA ALA A 84 -16.63 -0.12 -5.24
C ALA A 84 -16.93 0.81 -4.03
N PRO A 85 -18.15 1.35 -3.90
CA PRO A 85 -18.48 2.26 -2.80
C PRO A 85 -18.15 1.74 -1.39
N ASP A 86 -18.22 0.43 -1.19
CA ASP A 86 -18.06 -0.27 0.07
C ASP A 86 -16.74 -1.05 0.20
N ALA A 87 -15.98 -1.17 -0.88
CA ALA A 87 -14.79 -2.01 -0.94
C ALA A 87 -13.75 -1.55 -1.97
N LEU A 88 -12.49 -1.89 -1.72
CA LEU A 88 -11.36 -1.62 -2.59
C LEU A 88 -10.52 -2.88 -2.71
N GLN A 89 -10.22 -3.28 -3.94
CA GLN A 89 -9.30 -4.37 -4.22
C GLN A 89 -8.09 -3.81 -4.98
N LEU A 90 -6.90 -4.13 -4.50
CA LEU A 90 -5.64 -3.72 -5.09
C LEU A 90 -4.79 -4.94 -5.42
N SER A 91 -4.04 -4.86 -6.49
CA SER A 91 -3.05 -5.82 -6.91
C SER A 91 -1.76 -5.07 -7.20
N ILE A 92 -0.67 -5.49 -6.57
CA ILE A 92 0.65 -4.88 -6.77
C ILE A 92 1.45 -5.85 -7.63
N THR A 93 1.97 -5.37 -8.75
CA THR A 93 2.84 -6.12 -9.66
C THR A 93 4.19 -5.43 -9.68
N ALA A 94 5.28 -6.17 -9.59
CA ALA A 94 6.63 -5.64 -9.73
C ALA A 94 7.30 -6.32 -10.94
N PRO A 95 8.19 -5.63 -11.68
CA PRO A 95 8.86 -6.21 -12.87
C PRO A 95 9.68 -7.48 -12.54
N GLY A 96 10.09 -7.65 -11.28
CA GLY A 96 10.77 -8.85 -10.78
C GLY A 96 9.85 -10.00 -10.37
N ALA A 97 8.53 -9.91 -10.60
CA ALA A 97 7.61 -11.02 -10.32
C ALA A 97 7.92 -12.18 -11.28
N VAL A 98 8.36 -13.31 -10.71
CA VAL A 98 8.79 -14.49 -11.48
C VAL A 98 7.61 -15.27 -12.06
N ILE A 99 6.40 -15.07 -11.53
CA ILE A 99 5.16 -15.60 -12.10
C ILE A 99 4.63 -14.57 -13.10
N PRO A 100 4.75 -14.78 -14.43
CA PRO A 100 4.52 -13.73 -15.42
C PRO A 100 3.06 -13.26 -15.54
N ALA A 101 2.13 -13.90 -14.84
CA ALA A 101 0.69 -13.65 -14.94
C ALA A 101 0.02 -13.21 -13.63
N ASP A 102 0.70 -13.31 -12.48
CA ASP A 102 0.10 -13.01 -11.18
C ASP A 102 0.76 -11.80 -10.49
N PRO A 103 -0.04 -10.99 -9.76
CA PRO A 103 0.52 -9.91 -8.95
C PRO A 103 1.41 -10.45 -7.83
N LEU A 104 2.32 -9.61 -7.32
CA LEU A 104 3.14 -9.86 -6.14
C LEU A 104 2.26 -10.20 -4.93
N THR A 105 1.23 -9.39 -4.70
CA THR A 105 0.22 -9.58 -3.65
C THR A 105 -1.05 -8.82 -4.01
N ARG A 106 -2.14 -9.17 -3.34
CA ARG A 106 -3.44 -8.51 -3.43
C ARG A 106 -3.86 -8.02 -2.06
N VAL A 107 -4.55 -6.89 -2.02
CA VAL A 107 -5.11 -6.32 -0.80
C VAL A 107 -6.60 -6.08 -1.04
N TYR A 108 -7.43 -6.52 -0.11
CA TYR A 108 -8.84 -6.20 -0.08
C TYR A 108 -9.13 -5.35 1.15
N VAL A 109 -9.86 -4.26 0.97
CA VAL A 109 -10.27 -3.34 2.03
C VAL A 109 -11.77 -3.15 1.93
N SER A 110 -12.47 -3.25 3.05
CA SER A 110 -13.86 -2.82 3.18
C SER A 110 -14.01 -1.98 4.45
N GLY A 111 -15.22 -1.45 4.70
CA GLY A 111 -15.51 -0.75 5.95
C GLY A 111 -15.37 -1.61 7.22
N SER A 112 -15.33 -2.94 7.10
CA SER A 112 -15.26 -3.86 8.24
C SER A 112 -13.92 -4.56 8.41
N GLU A 113 -13.15 -4.73 7.33
CA GLU A 113 -11.93 -5.52 7.38
C GLU A 113 -10.90 -5.09 6.33
N THR A 114 -9.64 -5.41 6.60
CA THR A 114 -8.56 -5.34 5.62
C THR A 114 -7.79 -6.64 5.60
N LEU A 115 -7.56 -7.13 4.39
CA LEU A 115 -7.07 -8.48 4.13
C LEU A 115 -5.95 -8.47 3.12
N TYR A 116 -4.92 -9.24 3.43
CA TYR A 116 -3.68 -9.29 2.66
C TYR A 116 -3.49 -10.68 2.11
N ASP A 117 -3.29 -10.80 0.80
CA ASP A 117 -3.00 -12.06 0.10
C ASP A 117 -1.52 -12.43 0.32
N VAL A 118 -1.25 -13.05 1.45
CA VAL A 118 0.07 -13.57 1.81
C VAL A 118 0.37 -14.88 1.10
N GLY A 119 -0.65 -15.62 0.66
CA GLY A 119 -0.46 -16.83 -0.14
C GLY A 119 0.16 -16.52 -1.49
N GLN A 120 -0.30 -15.47 -2.16
CA GLN A 120 0.32 -14.98 -3.40
C GLN A 120 1.75 -14.50 -3.17
N LEU A 121 1.98 -13.75 -2.08
CA LEU A 121 3.32 -13.29 -1.72
C LEU A 121 4.28 -14.47 -1.50
N TYR A 122 3.86 -15.50 -0.76
CA TYR A 122 4.63 -16.70 -0.54
C TYR A 122 4.96 -17.42 -1.85
N LYS A 123 3.97 -17.62 -2.73
CA LYS A 123 4.17 -18.29 -4.03
C LYS A 123 5.19 -17.55 -4.89
N ASN A 124 5.13 -16.23 -4.92
CA ASN A 124 6.10 -15.41 -5.64
C ASN A 124 7.51 -15.52 -5.05
N ILE A 125 7.66 -15.42 -3.73
CA ILE A 125 8.95 -15.58 -3.04
C ILE A 125 9.51 -16.98 -3.28
N ARG A 126 8.69 -18.02 -3.09
CA ARG A 126 9.08 -19.41 -3.32
C ARG A 126 9.53 -19.61 -4.76
N SER A 127 8.72 -19.17 -5.74
CA SER A 127 9.06 -19.29 -7.17
C SER A 127 10.41 -18.61 -7.48
N SER A 128 10.64 -17.42 -6.94
CA SER A 128 11.91 -16.70 -7.09
C SER A 128 13.09 -17.46 -6.49
N ILE A 129 12.94 -18.00 -5.28
CA ILE A 129 14.00 -18.76 -4.60
C ILE A 129 14.26 -20.08 -5.31
N THR A 130 13.22 -20.85 -5.63
CA THR A 130 13.36 -22.16 -6.29
C THR A 130 13.85 -22.05 -7.72
N GLY A 131 13.56 -20.94 -8.40
CA GLY A 131 14.11 -20.65 -9.73
C GLY A 131 15.63 -20.43 -9.69
N SER A 132 16.14 -19.81 -8.63
CA SER A 132 17.59 -19.58 -8.44
C SER A 132 18.31 -20.74 -7.75
N TYR A 133 17.59 -21.44 -6.86
CA TYR A 133 18.10 -22.52 -6.01
C TYR A 133 17.10 -23.69 -6.03
N PRO A 134 17.16 -24.59 -7.02
CA PRO A 134 16.18 -25.68 -7.17
C PRO A 134 16.03 -26.56 -5.92
N LEU A 135 17.11 -26.77 -5.17
CA LEU A 135 17.09 -27.57 -3.93
C LEU A 135 16.30 -26.91 -2.78
N ALA A 136 16.06 -25.59 -2.85
CA ALA A 136 15.22 -24.92 -1.86
C ALA A 136 13.76 -25.40 -1.89
N SER A 137 13.32 -26.03 -2.99
CA SER A 137 11.97 -26.61 -3.11
C SER A 137 11.70 -27.72 -2.08
N PHE A 138 12.75 -28.42 -1.62
CA PHE A 138 12.64 -29.44 -0.56
C PHE A 138 12.42 -28.83 0.83
N LEU A 139 12.86 -27.59 1.04
CA LEU A 139 12.75 -26.88 2.32
C LEU A 139 11.54 -25.94 2.36
N MET A 140 11.02 -25.56 1.18
CA MET A 140 9.89 -24.64 1.04
C MET A 140 8.67 -25.40 0.51
N PRO A 141 7.73 -25.81 1.39
CA PRO A 141 6.55 -26.57 0.97
C PRO A 141 5.64 -25.74 0.06
N ASP A 142 4.74 -26.41 -0.68
CA ASP A 142 3.69 -25.70 -1.40
C ASP A 142 2.71 -25.03 -0.42
N TRP A 143 2.10 -23.92 -0.84
CA TRP A 143 1.15 -23.18 -0.02
C TRP A 143 -0.20 -23.90 0.03
N THR A 144 -0.60 -24.35 1.22
CA THR A 144 -1.87 -25.07 1.45
C THR A 144 -2.81 -24.34 2.42
N LEU A 145 -2.34 -23.24 3.02
CA LEU A 145 -3.12 -22.43 3.97
C LEU A 145 -4.08 -21.48 3.25
N GLY A 146 -4.99 -20.87 4.00
CA GLY A 146 -5.77 -19.74 3.50
C GLY A 146 -4.86 -18.61 3.00
N ASN A 147 -5.18 -18.04 1.83
CA ASN A 147 -4.32 -17.02 1.21
C ASN A 147 -4.40 -15.67 1.92
N TYR A 148 -5.56 -15.33 2.47
CA TYR A 148 -5.83 -14.01 3.03
C TYR A 148 -5.74 -14.02 4.55
N ILE A 149 -4.99 -13.06 5.08
CA ILE A 149 -4.92 -12.79 6.53
C ILE A 149 -5.48 -11.42 6.84
N SER A 150 -6.10 -11.28 8.01
CA SER A 150 -6.57 -10.00 8.52
C SER A 150 -5.41 -9.13 8.99
N GLN A 151 -5.72 -7.86 9.22
CA GLN A 151 -4.82 -6.90 9.84
C GLN A 151 -4.26 -7.34 11.20
N ALA A 152 -5.12 -7.91 12.05
CA ALA A 152 -4.73 -8.38 13.39
C ALA A 152 -3.80 -9.60 13.28
N GLN A 153 -4.11 -10.50 12.35
CA GLN A 153 -3.27 -11.65 12.03
C GLN A 153 -1.91 -11.20 11.48
N LEU A 154 -1.87 -10.21 10.59
CA LEU A 154 -0.61 -9.62 10.10
C LEU A 154 0.21 -8.99 11.24
N ALA A 155 -0.44 -8.26 12.15
CA ALA A 155 0.24 -7.67 13.31
C ALA A 155 0.89 -8.76 14.17
N SER A 156 0.11 -9.81 14.44
CA SER A 156 0.56 -10.99 15.18
C SER A 156 1.75 -11.65 14.50
N LEU A 157 1.70 -11.87 13.18
CA LEU A 157 2.79 -12.45 12.38
C LEU A 157 4.04 -11.57 12.31
N LEU A 158 3.91 -10.25 12.35
CA LEU A 158 5.04 -9.34 12.35
C LEU A 158 5.60 -9.05 13.76
N GLY A 159 4.87 -9.45 14.81
CA GLY A 159 5.26 -9.18 16.19
C GLY A 159 5.13 -7.69 16.56
N VAL A 160 4.25 -6.98 15.85
CA VAL A 160 3.99 -5.55 16.05
C VAL A 160 2.60 -5.35 16.65
N GLY A 161 2.40 -4.22 17.34
CA GLY A 161 1.06 -3.85 17.80
C GLY A 161 0.11 -3.68 16.60
N THR A 162 -1.18 -3.98 16.80
CA THR A 162 -2.23 -3.82 15.78
C THR A 162 -2.27 -2.42 15.19
N GLU A 163 -1.86 -1.41 15.94
CA GLU A 163 -1.70 -0.01 15.50
C GLU A 163 -0.70 0.17 14.36
N ALA A 164 0.34 -0.66 14.29
CA ALA A 164 1.37 -0.59 13.26
C ALA A 164 0.91 -1.22 11.94
N THR A 165 -0.08 -2.10 11.99
CA THR A 165 -0.74 -2.65 10.80
C THR A 165 -2.10 -2.01 10.56
N SER A 166 -2.54 -1.07 11.42
CA SER A 166 -3.92 -0.57 11.39
C SER A 166 -4.26 0.30 10.20
N LEU A 167 -5.27 -0.16 9.48
CA LEU A 167 -5.99 0.57 8.43
C LEU A 167 -7.45 0.87 8.85
N GLN A 168 -7.93 0.29 9.96
CA GLN A 168 -9.34 0.35 10.42
C GLN A 168 -9.72 1.64 11.17
N ASP A 169 -8.76 2.32 11.80
CA ASP A 169 -8.95 3.62 12.47
C ASP A 169 -9.26 4.78 11.50
N MET A 170 -9.50 4.45 10.22
CA MET A 170 -9.74 5.38 9.13
C MET A 170 -11.10 5.14 8.44
N THR A 171 -12.00 4.40 9.11
CA THR A 171 -13.40 4.18 8.69
C THR A 171 -14.29 5.42 8.85
N GLU A 172 -13.77 6.51 9.42
CA GLU A 172 -14.30 7.85 9.17
C GLU A 172 -13.92 8.27 7.73
N PHE A 173 -14.67 7.73 6.75
CA PHE A 173 -14.65 8.09 5.33
C PHE A 173 -15.12 9.54 5.07
N GLU A 174 -14.90 10.46 6.01
CA GLU A 174 -15.14 11.87 5.80
C GLU A 174 -13.85 12.52 5.33
N LEU A 175 -13.83 12.89 4.05
CA LEU A 175 -12.95 13.93 3.54
C LEU A 175 -12.92 15.08 4.56
N PRO A 176 -11.75 15.52 5.06
CA PRO A 176 -11.71 16.73 5.85
C PRO A 176 -12.33 17.85 5.00
N GLN A 177 -13.33 18.53 5.55
CA GLN A 177 -14.11 19.59 4.87
C GLN A 177 -13.27 20.81 4.42
N LYS A 178 -11.94 20.74 4.52
CA LYS A 178 -11.03 21.73 3.98
C LYS A 178 -10.85 21.50 2.48
N LYS A 179 -11.11 22.57 1.73
CA LYS A 179 -10.96 22.59 0.27
C LYS A 179 -9.53 22.17 -0.12
N PRO A 180 -9.34 21.22 -1.05
CA PRO A 180 -8.04 20.89 -1.61
C PRO A 180 -7.33 22.13 -2.12
N GLN A 181 -6.04 22.24 -1.82
CA GLN A 181 -5.26 23.40 -2.22
C GLN A 181 -4.65 23.13 -3.59
N ARG A 182 -4.87 24.03 -4.55
CA ARG A 182 -4.16 23.99 -5.82
C ARG A 182 -2.68 24.28 -5.59
N VAL A 183 -1.80 23.43 -6.12
CA VAL A 183 -0.35 23.53 -5.93
C VAL A 183 0.38 23.33 -7.25
N GLN A 184 1.67 23.68 -7.28
CA GLN A 184 2.58 23.37 -8.37
C GLN A 184 3.70 22.48 -7.79
N PRO A 185 3.56 21.15 -7.84
CA PRO A 185 4.53 20.25 -7.23
C PRO A 185 5.79 20.14 -8.09
N GLU A 186 6.88 19.76 -7.45
CA GLU A 186 8.08 19.29 -8.14
C GLU A 186 7.76 17.97 -8.87
N GLY A 187 8.16 17.85 -10.15
CA GLY A 187 7.78 16.73 -11.00
C GLY A 187 6.37 16.85 -11.62
N ALA A 188 5.78 18.04 -11.62
CA ALA A 188 4.53 18.31 -12.35
C ALA A 188 4.67 17.98 -13.84
N LEU A 189 3.73 17.20 -14.37
CA LEU A 189 3.59 16.94 -15.80
C LEU A 189 2.94 18.14 -16.49
N ASP A 190 3.38 18.43 -17.72
CA ASP A 190 2.78 19.49 -18.51
C ASP A 190 1.32 19.16 -18.87
N GLY A 191 0.46 20.17 -18.89
CA GLY A 191 -0.98 19.99 -19.12
C GLY A 191 -1.78 19.46 -17.94
N TYR A 192 -1.18 19.17 -16.78
CA TYR A 192 -1.89 18.67 -15.59
C TYR A 192 -2.30 19.79 -14.62
N LEU A 193 -3.39 19.57 -13.86
CA LEU A 193 -3.81 20.39 -12.71
C LEU A 193 -3.57 19.64 -11.41
N TYR A 194 -2.78 20.23 -10.52
CA TYR A 194 -2.39 19.59 -9.26
C TYR A 194 -3.10 20.19 -8.04
N TYR A 195 -3.49 19.28 -7.14
CA TYR A 195 -4.11 19.59 -5.87
C TYR A 195 -3.45 18.80 -4.75
N GLN A 196 -3.11 19.48 -3.66
CA GLN A 196 -2.61 18.87 -2.44
C GLN A 196 -3.78 18.59 -1.50
N LEU A 197 -3.77 17.40 -0.89
CA LEU A 197 -4.74 17.03 0.13
C LEU A 197 -4.16 17.24 1.53
N ASP A 198 -4.94 17.91 2.40
CA ASP A 198 -4.62 18.08 3.81
C ASP A 198 -4.94 16.77 4.54
N THR A 199 -3.91 16.09 5.06
CA THR A 199 -4.05 14.83 5.80
C THR A 199 -4.45 15.07 7.27
N GLY A 200 -4.70 16.32 7.67
CA GLY A 200 -5.06 16.71 9.04
C GLY A 200 -3.87 16.74 10.01
N ASP A 201 -2.69 16.34 9.56
CA ASP A 201 -1.42 16.44 10.28
C ASP A 201 -0.56 17.52 9.61
N THR A 202 -0.29 18.59 10.34
CA THR A 202 0.51 19.73 9.86
C THR A 202 1.98 19.64 10.30
N SER A 203 2.39 18.51 10.89
CA SER A 203 3.79 18.31 11.28
C SER A 203 4.71 18.22 10.06
N ALA A 204 5.97 18.62 10.22
CA ALA A 204 6.98 18.50 9.15
C ALA A 204 7.25 17.03 8.74
N SER A 205 6.84 16.07 9.57
CA SER A 205 6.91 14.62 9.29
C SER A 205 5.68 14.07 8.59
N ALA A 206 4.63 14.88 8.42
CA ALA A 206 3.37 14.44 7.83
C ALA A 206 3.56 14.08 6.35
N PRO A 207 2.88 13.02 5.88
CA PRO A 207 2.89 12.68 4.46
C PRO A 207 2.17 13.77 3.67
N VAL A 208 2.76 14.12 2.54
CA VAL A 208 2.18 15.07 1.59
C VAL A 208 1.70 14.29 0.38
N LEU A 209 0.42 14.43 0.07
CA LEU A 209 -0.17 13.83 -1.13
C LEU A 209 -0.61 14.93 -2.09
N VAL A 210 -0.12 14.85 -3.32
CA VAL A 210 -0.51 15.74 -4.42
C VAL A 210 -1.02 14.88 -5.57
N ILE A 211 -2.12 15.29 -6.18
CA ILE A 211 -2.75 14.57 -7.29
C ILE A 211 -2.95 15.53 -8.45
N GLY A 212 -2.60 15.07 -9.64
CA GLY A 212 -2.68 15.75 -10.91
C GLY A 212 -3.68 15.10 -11.84
N PHE A 213 -4.48 15.91 -12.54
CA PHE A 213 -5.36 15.46 -13.62
C PHE A 213 -4.99 16.13 -14.94
N GLU A 214 -5.01 15.38 -16.04
CA GLU A 214 -4.80 15.96 -17.37
C GLU A 214 -5.99 16.88 -17.73
N LYS A 215 -5.72 18.16 -17.99
CA LYS A 215 -6.76 19.19 -18.25
C LYS A 215 -7.64 18.86 -19.45
N SER A 216 -7.01 18.45 -20.54
CA SER A 216 -7.66 18.13 -21.83
C SER A 216 -8.52 16.88 -21.74
N LYS A 217 -8.03 15.86 -21.04
CA LYS A 217 -8.68 14.54 -20.94
C LYS A 217 -9.51 14.35 -19.68
N PHE A 218 -9.82 15.44 -18.99
CA PHE A 218 -10.53 15.40 -17.71
C PHE A 218 -11.89 14.66 -17.80
N PHE A 219 -12.56 14.77 -18.95
CA PHE A 219 -13.85 14.15 -19.22
C PHE A 219 -13.78 12.89 -20.06
N GLU A 220 -12.57 12.45 -20.44
CA GLU A 220 -12.36 11.23 -21.20
C GLU A 220 -12.32 10.02 -20.27
N ASP A 221 -12.66 8.86 -20.83
CA ASP A 221 -12.53 7.55 -20.20
C ASP A 221 -11.57 6.72 -21.06
N PRO A 222 -10.37 6.36 -20.55
CA PRO A 222 -9.92 6.47 -19.16
C PRO A 222 -9.39 7.88 -18.80
N LEU A 223 -9.54 8.32 -17.54
CA LEU A 223 -9.03 9.59 -17.01
C LEU A 223 -7.55 9.46 -16.62
N PRO A 224 -6.62 10.22 -17.22
CA PRO A 224 -5.21 10.20 -16.82
C PRO A 224 -4.98 10.94 -15.49
N VAL A 225 -4.27 10.27 -14.60
CA VAL A 225 -4.00 10.74 -13.23
C VAL A 225 -2.51 10.57 -12.92
N HIS A 226 -1.93 11.57 -12.27
CA HIS A 226 -0.56 11.55 -11.75
C HIS A 226 -0.57 11.84 -10.25
N ILE A 227 -0.04 10.94 -9.44
CA ILE A 227 -0.05 11.03 -7.98
C ILE A 227 1.39 11.16 -7.49
N LEU A 228 1.62 12.09 -6.58
CA LEU A 228 2.89 12.34 -5.94
C LEU A 228 2.68 12.21 -4.43
N LEU A 229 3.21 11.13 -3.86
CA LEU A 229 3.29 10.93 -2.42
C LEU A 229 4.71 11.28 -1.96
N THR A 230 4.82 12.13 -0.95
CA THR A 230 6.06 12.31 -0.20
C THR A 230 5.83 11.84 1.24
N ILE A 231 6.71 10.99 1.75
CA ILE A 231 6.72 10.55 3.14
C ILE A 231 8.01 11.08 3.79
N PRO A 232 7.99 12.29 4.38
CA PRO A 232 9.21 12.92 4.91
C PRO A 232 9.88 12.08 6.01
N GLU A 233 9.09 11.46 6.89
CA GLU A 233 9.59 10.58 7.95
C GLU A 233 10.41 9.39 7.44
N HIS A 234 10.13 8.93 6.23
CA HIS A 234 10.86 7.83 5.59
C HIS A 234 11.79 8.29 4.46
N GLN A 235 11.85 9.60 4.18
CA GLN A 235 12.69 10.19 3.13
C GLN A 235 12.49 9.49 1.77
N VAL A 236 11.24 9.17 1.47
CA VAL A 236 10.82 8.49 0.24
C VAL A 236 9.75 9.32 -0.45
N ARG A 237 9.89 9.45 -1.76
CA ARG A 237 8.86 9.96 -2.66
C ARG A 237 8.39 8.83 -3.56
N ILE A 238 7.08 8.67 -3.72
CA ILE A 238 6.48 7.70 -4.62
C ILE A 238 5.65 8.47 -5.64
N GLN A 239 5.93 8.23 -6.91
CA GLN A 239 5.20 8.79 -8.03
C GLN A 239 4.35 7.68 -8.63
N LEU A 240 3.08 7.94 -8.92
CA LEU A 240 2.20 6.99 -9.59
C LEU A 240 1.57 7.65 -10.81
N THR A 241 1.79 7.12 -12.00
CA THR A 241 1.23 7.64 -13.25
C THR A 241 0.38 6.57 -13.90
N GLY A 242 -0.82 6.93 -14.34
CA GLY A 242 -1.70 5.97 -14.95
C GLY A 242 -3.09 6.53 -15.17
N THR A 243 -4.08 5.64 -15.13
CA THR A 243 -5.43 6.00 -15.54
C THR A 243 -6.50 5.40 -14.64
N VAL A 244 -7.65 6.08 -14.57
CA VAL A 244 -8.84 5.64 -13.85
C VAL A 244 -10.02 5.62 -14.81
N SER A 245 -10.74 4.51 -14.85
CA SER A 245 -11.96 4.35 -15.64
C SER A 245 -13.16 4.16 -14.75
N ALA A 246 -14.27 4.80 -15.09
CA ALA A 246 -15.52 4.55 -14.37
C ALA A 246 -16.05 3.16 -14.74
N GLN A 247 -16.30 2.33 -13.73
CA GLN A 247 -16.80 0.97 -13.94
C GLN A 247 -17.59 0.51 -12.74
N THR A 248 -18.85 0.11 -12.96
CA THR A 248 -19.64 -0.51 -11.89
C THR A 248 -19.12 -1.91 -11.63
N VAL A 249 -18.61 -2.13 -10.42
CA VAL A 249 -18.10 -3.42 -9.95
C VAL A 249 -18.67 -3.72 -8.57
N VAL A 250 -18.97 -4.98 -8.31
CA VAL A 250 -19.32 -5.47 -6.97
C VAL A 250 -18.13 -6.29 -6.48
N LEU A 251 -17.57 -5.88 -5.35
CA LEU A 251 -16.45 -6.56 -4.73
C LEU A 251 -16.96 -7.40 -3.56
N THR A 252 -16.49 -8.63 -3.48
CA THR A 252 -16.80 -9.54 -2.37
C THR A 252 -15.53 -9.88 -1.63
N ALA A 253 -15.69 -10.05 -0.31
CA ALA A 253 -14.59 -10.39 0.56
C ALA A 253 -13.99 -11.76 0.16
N PRO A 254 -12.65 -11.88 0.03
CA PRO A 254 -12.03 -13.14 -0.37
C PRO A 254 -12.35 -14.30 0.59
N THR A 255 -12.68 -15.48 0.09
CA THR A 255 -13.13 -16.60 0.95
C THR A 255 -12.00 -17.49 1.47
N SER A 256 -10.83 -17.48 0.81
CA SER A 256 -9.64 -18.24 1.23
C SER A 256 -8.97 -17.56 2.43
N ARG A 257 -9.59 -17.67 3.61
CA ARG A 257 -9.12 -17.07 4.87
C ARG A 257 -8.21 -18.02 5.62
N MET A 258 -7.09 -17.51 6.11
CA MET A 258 -6.23 -18.26 7.03
C MET A 258 -6.89 -18.31 8.42
N LYS A 259 -6.83 -19.48 9.06
CA LYS A 259 -7.36 -19.64 10.40
C LYS A 259 -6.41 -19.08 11.44
N ASP A 260 -6.94 -18.69 12.60
CA ASP A 260 -6.12 -18.15 13.69
C ASP A 260 -5.13 -19.18 14.24
N GLU A 261 -5.48 -20.47 14.22
CA GLU A 261 -4.58 -21.55 14.64
C GLU A 261 -3.37 -21.70 13.69
N ASP A 262 -3.59 -21.54 12.39
CA ASP A 262 -2.51 -21.55 11.40
C ASP A 262 -1.58 -20.33 11.61
N ILE A 263 -2.15 -19.17 11.91
CA ILE A 263 -1.39 -17.95 12.25
C ILE A 263 -0.54 -18.16 13.50
N GLN A 264 -1.11 -18.74 14.56
CA GLN A 264 -0.36 -19.03 15.78
C GLN A 264 0.81 -19.98 15.51
N THR A 265 0.61 -20.98 14.64
CA THR A 265 1.68 -21.89 14.21
C THR A 265 2.80 -21.13 13.49
N LEU A 266 2.45 -20.24 12.55
CA LEU A 266 3.42 -19.39 11.85
C LEU A 266 4.16 -18.43 12.81
N VAL A 267 3.45 -17.88 13.80
CA VAL A 267 4.04 -17.04 14.86
C VAL A 267 5.07 -17.83 15.67
N GLN A 268 4.74 -19.07 16.09
CA GLN A 268 5.67 -19.93 16.82
C GLN A 268 6.91 -20.27 15.98
N ILE A 269 6.73 -20.54 14.69
CA ILE A 269 7.84 -20.79 13.77
C ILE A 269 8.75 -19.56 13.70
N ARG A 270 8.18 -18.36 13.53
CA ARG A 270 8.94 -17.10 13.55
C ARG A 270 9.72 -16.94 14.85
N ASP A 271 9.07 -17.11 15.99
CA ASP A 271 9.69 -16.91 17.31
C ASP A 271 10.83 -17.90 17.53
N THR A 272 10.67 -19.14 17.06
CA THR A 272 11.71 -20.16 17.09
C THR A 272 12.91 -19.75 16.22
N ILE A 273 12.68 -19.30 14.99
CA ILE A 273 13.74 -18.83 14.08
C ILE A 273 14.47 -17.63 14.70
N GLN A 274 13.74 -16.67 15.26
CA GLN A 274 14.33 -15.50 15.93
C GLN A 274 15.18 -15.91 17.13
N SER A 275 14.71 -16.86 17.95
CA SER A 275 15.44 -17.38 19.10
C SER A 275 16.75 -18.07 18.68
N VAL A 276 16.71 -18.88 17.62
CA VAL A 276 17.91 -19.54 17.06
C VAL A 276 18.90 -18.51 16.52
N LEU A 277 18.43 -17.49 15.80
CA LEU A 277 19.29 -16.42 15.29
C LEU A 277 19.96 -15.63 16.43
N GLN A 278 19.22 -15.30 17.49
CA GLN A 278 19.77 -14.64 18.68
C GLN A 278 20.80 -15.51 19.42
N PHE A 279 20.56 -16.81 19.51
CA PHE A 279 21.52 -17.76 20.09
C PHE A 279 22.82 -17.81 19.27
N VAL A 280 22.74 -17.90 17.95
CA VAL A 280 23.92 -17.89 17.06
C VAL A 280 24.69 -16.58 17.18
N GLN A 281 23.99 -15.44 17.21
CA GLN A 281 24.61 -14.12 17.37
C GLN A 281 25.32 -13.98 18.72
N SER A 282 24.65 -14.35 19.82
CA SER A 282 25.27 -14.27 21.16
C SER A 282 26.49 -15.19 21.29
N THR A 283 26.46 -16.36 20.65
CA THR A 283 27.61 -17.28 20.60
C THR A 283 28.75 -16.68 19.79
N ALA A 284 28.48 -16.14 18.59
CA ALA A 284 29.48 -15.48 17.75
C ALA A 284 30.14 -14.28 18.47
N ASP A 285 29.34 -13.44 19.13
CA ASP A 285 29.82 -12.29 19.90
C ASP A 285 30.67 -12.72 21.10
N SER A 286 30.31 -13.82 21.77
CA SER A 286 31.07 -14.36 22.89
C SER A 286 32.44 -14.92 22.44
N MET A 287 32.50 -15.56 21.27
CA MET A 287 33.74 -16.08 20.69
C MET A 287 34.66 -14.96 20.18
N GLN A 288 34.11 -13.87 19.63
CA GLN A 288 34.89 -12.69 19.25
C GLN A 288 35.47 -11.94 20.45
N LYS A 289 34.80 -11.95 21.61
CA LYS A 289 35.31 -11.32 22.84
C LYS A 289 36.32 -12.19 23.60
N ALA A 290 36.39 -13.49 23.28
CA ALA A 290 37.26 -14.46 23.94
C ALA A 290 38.57 -14.76 23.20
N GLY A 291 38.77 -14.19 22.00
CA GLY A 291 40.01 -14.24 21.22
C GLY A 291 40.76 -12.92 21.25
#